data_AF-A0A7Z1HPK7-F1
#
_entry.id   AF-A0A7Z1HPK7-F1
#
_cell.length_a   1.000
_cell.length_b   1.000
_cell.length_c   1.000
_cell.angle_alpha   90.00
_cell.angle_beta   90.00
_cell.angle_gamma   90.00
#
_symmetry.space_group_name_H-M   'P 1'
#
loop_
_entity.id
_entity.type
_entity.pdbx_description
1 polymer ?
#
loop_
_entity_poly.entity_id
_entity_poly.type
_entity_poly.pdbx_seq_one_letter_code
_entity_poly.pdbx_strand_id
1 'polypeptide(L)'
;TKAKSIIVKDSGTSTFDRSILSEKYQLATQIASLVRSTHPRLRVLLGYTTNALRSSNPLMAFAALLLFVSDWDVTVAEKKIKAILAVETVTDITAGNVVGMNPFIHYSAWILVKALHELQSELGYEVDFDAEFNFEKERLMKLYFPSEP
;
A
#
# COMPACT_ATOMS: atom_id res chain seq x y z
N THR A 1 -6.23 -25.21 7.57
CA THR A 1 -5.44 -24.32 8.45
C THR A 1 -4.22 -23.80 7.71
N LYS A 2 -3.68 -22.63 8.08
CA LYS A 2 -2.51 -22.02 7.42
C LYS A 2 -1.28 -22.95 7.45
N ALA A 3 -1.08 -23.69 8.54
CA ALA A 3 -0.02 -24.69 8.68
C ALA A 3 -0.07 -25.76 7.58
N LYS A 4 -1.25 -26.32 7.28
CA LYS A 4 -1.42 -27.31 6.20
C LYS A 4 -1.05 -26.74 4.82
N SER A 5 -1.41 -25.48 4.56
CA SER A 5 -1.03 -24.80 3.30
C SER A 5 0.46 -24.57 3.17
N ILE A 6 1.16 -24.29 4.28
CA ILE A 6 2.62 -24.12 4.29
C ILE A 6 3.28 -25.47 4.04
N ILE A 7 2.87 -26.51 4.77
CA ILE A 7 3.41 -27.87 4.59
C ILE A 7 3.25 -28.34 3.14
N VAL A 8 2.08 -28.13 2.52
CA VAL A 8 1.85 -28.52 1.12
C VAL A 8 2.72 -27.73 0.13
N LYS A 9 2.96 -26.44 0.38
CA LYS A 9 3.81 -25.59 -0.48
C LYS A 9 5.29 -25.88 -0.33
N ASP A 10 5.72 -26.16 0.90
CA ASP A 10 7.12 -26.26 1.26
C ASP A 10 7.60 -27.73 1.32
N SER A 11 6.70 -28.70 1.06
CA SER A 11 7.01 -30.13 1.02
C SER A 11 8.05 -30.44 -0.05
N GLY A 12 9.18 -31.00 0.37
CA GLY A 12 10.28 -31.37 -0.53
C GLY A 12 11.31 -30.25 -0.77
N THR A 13 11.13 -29.08 -0.16
CA THR A 13 12.09 -27.97 -0.19
C THR A 13 12.74 -27.78 1.18
N SER A 14 14.06 -27.60 1.20
CA SER A 14 14.76 -27.14 2.41
C SER A 14 14.22 -25.76 2.77
N THR A 15 13.64 -25.64 3.96
CA THR A 15 13.07 -24.39 4.47
C THR A 15 13.95 -23.83 5.57
N PHE A 16 14.08 -22.50 5.59
CA PHE A 16 14.75 -21.81 6.68
C PHE A 16 13.98 -22.01 7.99
N ASP A 17 14.71 -22.32 9.06
CA ASP A 17 14.14 -22.30 10.40
C ASP A 17 13.79 -20.86 10.77
N ARG A 18 12.49 -20.54 10.74
CA ARG A 18 11.98 -19.21 11.06
C ARG A 18 11.88 -18.97 12.57
N SER A 19 12.05 -20.00 13.40
CA SER A 19 12.00 -19.87 14.86
C SER A 19 13.12 -18.97 15.39
N ILE A 20 14.27 -18.94 14.69
CA ILE A 20 15.41 -18.05 14.98
C ILE A 20 15.04 -16.57 14.90
N LEU A 21 13.95 -16.23 14.19
CA LEU A 21 13.46 -14.87 14.04
C LEU A 21 12.41 -14.50 15.10
N SER A 22 12.16 -15.35 16.10
CA SER A 22 11.14 -15.12 17.13
C SER A 22 11.35 -13.78 17.86
N GLU A 23 12.58 -13.49 18.28
CA GLU A 23 12.93 -12.22 18.93
C GLU A 23 12.64 -11.03 18.01
N LYS A 24 13.14 -11.09 16.78
CA LYS A 24 12.92 -10.07 15.75
C LYS A 24 11.44 -9.84 15.45
N TYR A 25 10.64 -10.90 15.44
CA TYR A 25 9.20 -10.85 15.27
C TYR A 25 8.48 -10.18 16.46
N GLN A 26 8.95 -10.43 17.69
CA GLN A 26 8.43 -9.77 18.88
C GLN A 26 8.75 -8.27 18.88
N LEU A 27 10.00 -7.90 18.55
CA LEU A 27 10.41 -6.49 18.41
C LEU A 27 9.59 -5.77 17.34
N ALA A 28 9.40 -6.38 16.17
CA ALA A 28 8.56 -5.81 15.12
C ALA A 28 7.10 -5.65 15.57
N THR A 29 6.58 -6.59 16.36
CA THR A 29 5.23 -6.47 16.96
C THR A 29 5.14 -5.28 17.94
N GLN A 30 6.18 -5.07 18.76
CA GLN A 30 6.25 -3.94 19.70
C GLN A 30 6.22 -2.61 18.95
N ILE A 31 7.08 -2.46 17.93
CA ILE A 31 7.13 -1.26 17.09
C ILE A 31 5.80 -1.03 16.36
N ALA A 32 5.22 -2.07 15.78
CA ALA A 32 3.91 -1.98 15.12
C ALA A 32 2.81 -1.51 16.09
N SER A 33 2.83 -1.97 17.33
CA SER A 33 1.90 -1.50 18.36
C SER A 33 2.11 -0.02 18.70
N LEU A 34 3.35 0.45 18.78
CA LEU A 34 3.67 1.85 19.02
C LEU A 34 3.12 2.76 17.90
N VAL A 35 3.39 2.41 16.64
CA VAL A 35 2.86 3.14 15.48
C VAL A 35 1.33 3.26 15.56
N ARG A 36 0.64 2.14 15.82
CA ARG A 36 -0.82 2.14 15.99
C ARG A 36 -1.29 3.05 17.13
N SER A 37 -0.57 3.07 18.26
CA SER A 37 -0.95 3.90 19.41
C SER A 37 -0.77 5.39 19.19
N THR A 38 -0.11 5.80 18.10
CA THR A 38 0.22 7.22 17.89
C THR A 38 -0.99 8.06 17.48
N HIS A 39 -2.03 7.46 16.86
CA HIS A 39 -3.26 8.18 16.53
C HIS A 39 -4.50 7.29 16.70
N PRO A 40 -5.59 7.80 17.32
CA PRO A 40 -6.87 7.07 17.42
C PRO A 40 -7.37 6.44 16.12
N ARG A 41 -7.23 7.12 14.96
CA ARG A 41 -7.63 6.58 13.65
C ARG A 41 -6.85 5.34 13.24
N LEU A 42 -5.55 5.30 13.53
CA LEU A 42 -4.72 4.12 13.25
C LEU A 42 -5.15 2.93 14.10
N ARG A 43 -5.58 3.18 15.34
CA ARG A 43 -6.11 2.13 16.22
C ARG A 43 -7.41 1.51 15.70
N VAL A 44 -8.26 2.32 15.07
CA VAL A 44 -9.48 1.85 14.39
C VAL A 44 -9.11 1.04 13.14
N LEU A 45 -8.22 1.56 12.29
CA LEU A 45 -7.84 0.95 11.01
C LEU A 45 -7.08 -0.38 11.17
N LEU A 46 -6.15 -0.44 12.12
CA LEU A 46 -5.24 -1.57 12.31
C LEU A 46 -5.76 -2.59 13.34
N GLY A 47 -6.93 -2.32 13.92
CA GLY A 47 -7.56 -3.15 14.93
C GLY A 47 -6.92 -3.06 16.32
N TYR A 48 -7.69 -3.48 17.31
CA TYR A 48 -7.34 -3.33 18.72
C TYR A 48 -6.46 -4.46 19.27
N THR A 49 -6.42 -5.61 18.61
CA THR A 49 -5.69 -6.80 19.07
C THR A 49 -4.28 -6.90 18.48
N THR A 50 -3.40 -7.63 19.18
CA THR A 50 -2.06 -7.97 18.67
C THR A 50 -2.13 -8.86 17.44
N ASN A 51 -3.15 -9.71 17.31
CA ASN A 51 -3.35 -10.53 16.12
C ASN A 51 -3.72 -9.69 14.90
N ALA A 52 -4.55 -8.65 15.06
CA ALA A 52 -4.87 -7.72 13.97
C ALA A 52 -3.61 -6.98 13.48
N LEU A 53 -2.77 -6.50 14.40
CA LEU A 53 -1.47 -5.92 14.08
C LEU A 53 -0.59 -6.88 13.27
N ARG A 54 -0.42 -8.11 13.76
CA ARG A 54 0.42 -9.15 13.13
C ARG A 54 -0.11 -9.60 11.77
N SER A 55 -1.40 -9.42 11.51
CA SER A 55 -2.03 -9.74 10.23
C SER A 55 -1.81 -8.65 9.16
N SER A 56 -1.45 -7.44 9.58
CA SER A 56 -1.13 -6.34 8.67
C SER A 56 0.29 -6.48 8.15
N ASN A 57 0.44 -7.17 7.01
CA ASN A 57 1.73 -7.34 6.35
C ASN A 57 2.47 -6.00 6.10
N PRO A 58 1.82 -4.92 5.62
CA PRO A 58 2.50 -3.65 5.40
C PRO A 58 3.05 -3.05 6.69
N LEU A 59 2.29 -3.09 7.79
CA LEU A 59 2.72 -2.54 9.07
C LEU A 59 3.88 -3.35 9.66
N MET A 60 3.80 -4.68 9.61
CA MET A 60 4.87 -5.55 10.10
C MET A 60 6.14 -5.39 9.26
N ALA A 61 6.01 -5.23 7.94
CA ALA A 61 7.15 -4.96 7.06
C ALA A 61 7.79 -3.59 7.36
N PHE A 62 6.97 -2.56 7.56
CA PHE A 62 7.45 -1.23 7.96
C PHE A 62 8.18 -1.27 9.32
N ALA A 63 7.62 -1.94 10.32
CA ALA A 63 8.25 -2.12 11.62
C ALA A 63 9.59 -2.87 11.53
N ALA A 64 9.63 -3.96 10.76
CA ALA A 64 10.85 -4.73 10.55
C ALA A 64 11.92 -3.94 9.78
N LEU A 65 11.53 -3.15 8.78
CA LEU A 65 12.44 -2.27 8.04
C LEU A 65 13.04 -1.21 8.96
N LEU A 66 12.22 -0.56 9.78
CA LEU A 66 12.69 0.45 10.73
C LEU A 66 13.66 -0.11 11.77
N LEU A 67 13.37 -1.30 12.30
CA LEU A 67 14.30 -2.02 13.18
C LEU A 67 15.59 -2.37 12.45
N PHE A 68 15.49 -2.90 11.23
CA PHE A 68 16.66 -3.28 10.44
C PHE A 68 17.60 -2.09 10.18
N VAL A 69 17.08 -0.93 9.77
CA VAL A 69 17.88 0.30 9.58
C VAL A 69 18.25 1.02 10.88
N SER A 70 17.89 0.44 12.02
CA SER A 70 18.24 0.89 13.37
C SER A 70 19.06 -0.16 14.11
N ASP A 71 19.68 -1.10 13.38
CA ASP A 71 20.49 -2.19 13.93
C ASP A 71 19.75 -3.01 15.01
N TRP A 72 18.44 -3.15 14.84
CA TRP A 72 17.50 -3.79 15.76
C TRP A 72 17.40 -3.13 17.15
N ASP A 73 17.91 -1.90 17.30
CA ASP A 73 17.72 -1.09 18.50
C ASP A 73 16.32 -0.45 18.50
N VAL A 74 15.51 -0.86 19.48
CA VAL A 74 14.14 -0.37 19.65
C VAL A 74 14.11 1.13 19.90
N THR A 75 14.99 1.65 20.77
CA THR A 75 15.01 3.08 21.13
C THR A 75 15.33 3.95 19.91
N VAL A 76 16.26 3.50 19.07
CA VAL A 76 16.60 4.19 17.82
C VAL A 76 15.42 4.13 16.85
N ALA A 77 14.78 2.97 16.69
CA ALA A 77 13.61 2.81 15.84
C ALA A 77 12.44 3.70 16.30
N GLU A 78 12.18 3.80 17.60
CA GLU A 78 11.16 4.66 18.17
C GLU A 78 11.42 6.14 17.87
N LYS A 79 12.68 6.60 17.97
CA LYS A 79 13.05 7.97 17.60
C LYS A 79 12.78 8.25 16.12
N LYS A 80 13.11 7.30 15.23
CA LYS A 80 12.81 7.43 13.80
C LYS A 80 11.30 7.49 13.52
N ILE A 81 10.50 6.69 14.22
CA ILE A 81 9.03 6.73 14.11
C ILE A 81 8.50 8.09 14.54
N LYS A 82 8.93 8.60 15.69
CA LYS A 82 8.53 9.93 16.17
C LYS A 82 8.91 11.01 15.16
N ALA A 83 10.12 10.93 14.58
CA ALA A 83 10.55 11.86 13.55
C ALA A 83 9.66 11.79 12.30
N ILE A 84 9.32 10.59 11.81
CA ILE A 84 8.41 10.41 10.67
C ILE A 84 7.03 10.97 10.97
N LEU A 85 6.49 10.72 12.17
CA LEU A 85 5.14 11.14 12.55
C LEU A 85 5.04 12.64 12.89
N ALA A 86 6.16 13.28 13.20
CA ALA A 86 6.24 14.73 13.42
C ALA A 86 6.33 15.54 12.11
N VAL A 87 6.42 14.87 10.95
CA VAL A 87 6.38 15.56 9.65
C VAL A 87 4.96 16.02 9.38
N GLU A 88 4.68 17.30 9.66
CA GLU A 88 3.37 17.92 9.43
C GLU A 88 3.19 18.43 8.00
N THR A 89 4.29 18.84 7.36
CA THR A 89 4.28 19.37 5.99
C THR A 89 5.44 18.78 5.21
N VAL A 90 5.16 18.38 3.97
CA VAL A 90 6.18 17.91 3.03
C VAL A 90 6.35 19.03 2.01
N THR A 91 7.46 19.75 2.12
CA THR A 91 7.76 20.90 1.27
C THR A 91 8.31 20.52 -0.10
N ASP A 92 8.71 19.26 -0.27
CA ASP A 92 9.21 18.70 -1.53
C ASP A 92 8.14 17.85 -2.22
N ILE A 93 7.46 18.46 -3.19
CA ILE A 93 6.44 17.82 -4.05
C ILE A 93 7.04 16.75 -4.99
N THR A 94 8.36 16.65 -5.11
CA THR A 94 9.06 15.63 -5.89
C THR A 94 9.53 14.45 -5.04
N ALA A 95 9.49 14.56 -3.71
CA ALA A 95 9.89 13.52 -2.76
C ALA A 95 8.92 12.32 -2.64
N GLY A 96 7.96 12.18 -3.56
CA GLY A 96 7.07 11.01 -3.61
C GLY A 96 5.91 11.03 -2.60
N ASN A 97 5.54 12.19 -2.08
CA ASN A 97 4.47 12.37 -1.09
C ASN A 97 3.21 13.07 -1.64
N VAL A 98 2.98 13.02 -2.96
CA VAL A 98 1.84 13.74 -3.57
C VAL A 98 0.48 13.13 -3.19
N VAL A 99 0.37 11.84 -2.86
CA VAL A 99 -0.93 11.28 -2.45
C VAL A 99 -0.76 10.11 -1.47
N GLY A 100 -0.71 10.41 -0.17
CA GLY A 100 -1.27 9.61 0.95
C GLY A 100 -0.98 8.11 1.17
N MET A 101 -0.74 7.27 0.17
CA MET A 101 -0.43 5.83 0.29
C MET A 101 0.19 5.35 -1.01
N ASN A 102 1.44 4.87 -0.97
CA ASN A 102 2.17 4.25 -2.09
C ASN A 102 2.23 5.10 -3.38
N PRO A 103 3.40 5.65 -3.77
CA PRO A 103 3.52 6.45 -5.01
C PRO A 103 3.24 5.64 -6.29
N PHE A 104 3.14 4.31 -6.19
CA PHE A 104 2.77 3.41 -7.27
C PHE A 104 1.29 3.01 -7.26
N ILE A 105 0.47 3.54 -6.34
CA ILE A 105 -0.96 3.22 -6.32
C ILE A 105 -1.59 3.74 -7.61
N HIS A 106 -2.27 2.83 -8.32
CA HIS A 106 -2.83 3.10 -9.65
C HIS A 106 -1.82 3.70 -10.65
N TYR A 107 -0.53 3.33 -10.56
CA TYR A 107 0.51 3.82 -11.48
C TYR A 107 0.12 3.67 -12.97
N SER A 108 -0.49 2.53 -13.34
CA SER A 108 -0.99 2.30 -14.68
C SER A 108 -2.11 3.28 -15.08
N ALA A 109 -2.98 3.67 -14.15
CA ALA A 109 -4.01 4.68 -14.41
C ALA A 109 -3.38 6.07 -14.58
N TRP A 110 -2.36 6.42 -13.79
CA TRP A 110 -1.64 7.69 -13.94
C TRP A 110 -0.88 7.79 -15.25
N ILE A 111 -0.33 6.70 -15.78
CA ILE A 111 0.25 6.67 -17.14
C ILE A 111 -0.82 7.01 -18.17
N LEU A 112 -2.02 6.41 -18.07
CA LEU A 112 -3.12 6.67 -19.00
C LEU A 112 -3.60 8.12 -18.93
N VAL A 113 -3.73 8.68 -17.72
CA VAL A 113 -4.10 10.10 -17.53
C VAL A 113 -3.06 11.02 -18.19
N LYS A 114 -1.77 10.73 -18.04
CA LYS A 114 -0.70 11.49 -18.71
C LYS A 114 -0.82 11.43 -20.23
N ALA A 115 -0.98 10.24 -20.80
CA ALA A 115 -1.13 10.06 -22.25
C ALA A 115 -2.38 10.76 -22.79
N LEU A 116 -3.48 10.73 -22.04
CA LEU A 116 -4.72 11.42 -22.38
C LEU A 116 -4.53 12.95 -22.41
N HIS A 117 -3.79 13.48 -21.43
CA HIS A 117 -3.50 14.91 -21.35
C HIS A 117 -2.55 15.37 -22.46
N GLU A 118 -1.55 14.56 -22.81
CA GLU A 118 -0.68 14.78 -23.96
C GLU A 118 -1.48 14.81 -25.26
N LEU A 119 -2.38 13.83 -25.48
CA LEU A 119 -3.27 13.81 -26.64
C LEU A 119 -4.17 15.04 -26.71
N GLN A 120 -4.74 15.48 -25.59
CA GLN A 120 -5.56 16.69 -25.51
C GLN A 120 -4.76 17.94 -25.88
N SER A 121 -3.50 18.02 -25.44
CA SER A 121 -2.60 19.13 -25.78
C SER A 121 -2.26 19.20 -27.27
N GLU A 122 -2.24 18.05 -27.96
CA GLU A 122 -2.00 17.96 -29.40
C GLU A 122 -3.26 18.24 -30.24
N LEU A 123 -4.45 17.93 -29.74
CA LEU A 123 -5.72 18.08 -30.47
C LEU A 123 -6.12 19.55 -30.67
N GLY A 124 -5.61 20.49 -29.87
CA GLY A 124 -5.85 21.93 -30.05
C GLY A 124 -7.28 22.40 -29.74
N TYR A 125 -8.15 21.51 -29.26
CA TYR A 125 -9.49 21.80 -28.74
C TYR A 125 -9.76 20.96 -27.48
N GLU A 126 -10.65 21.46 -26.63
CA GLU A 126 -11.00 20.78 -25.39
C GLU A 126 -11.95 19.62 -25.67
N VAL A 127 -11.56 18.40 -25.27
CA VAL A 127 -12.39 17.20 -25.38
C VAL A 127 -13.02 16.92 -24.02
N ASP A 128 -14.35 16.81 -23.99
CA ASP A 128 -15.07 16.26 -22.84
C ASP A 128 -14.99 14.73 -22.89
N PHE A 129 -14.01 14.19 -22.18
CA PHE A 129 -13.75 12.74 -22.15
C PHE A 129 -14.89 11.94 -21.52
N ASP A 130 -15.67 12.53 -20.60
CA ASP A 130 -16.81 11.86 -20.01
C ASP A 130 -17.95 11.74 -21.03
N ALA A 131 -18.20 12.79 -21.81
CA ALA A 131 -19.18 12.75 -22.89
C ALA A 131 -18.78 11.74 -23.98
N GLU A 132 -17.52 11.78 -24.43
CA GLU A 132 -17.01 10.90 -25.50
C GLU A 132 -17.02 9.42 -25.05
N PHE A 133 -16.59 9.15 -23.81
CA PHE A 133 -16.60 7.80 -23.25
C PHE A 133 -18.02 7.25 -23.14
N ASN A 134 -18.98 8.05 -22.65
CA ASN A 134 -20.37 7.61 -22.54
C ASN A 134 -21.01 7.39 -23.92
N PHE A 135 -20.72 8.26 -24.89
CA PHE A 135 -21.18 8.08 -26.27
C PHE A 135 -20.65 6.78 -26.88
N GLU A 136 -19.34 6.53 -26.76
CA GLU A 136 -18.71 5.33 -27.30
C GLU A 136 -19.20 4.07 -26.58
N LYS A 137 -19.35 4.13 -25.25
CA LYS A 137 -19.92 3.05 -24.46
C LYS A 137 -21.35 2.73 -24.90
N GLU A 138 -22.20 3.73 -25.13
CA GLU A 138 -23.56 3.50 -25.63
C GLU A 138 -23.57 2.90 -27.03
N ARG A 139 -22.70 3.40 -27.93
CA ARG A 139 -22.55 2.85 -29.28
C ARG A 139 -22.14 1.38 -29.23
N LEU A 140 -21.14 1.03 -28.41
CA LEU A 140 -20.66 -0.34 -28.24
C LEU A 140 -21.71 -1.23 -27.58
N MET A 141 -22.46 -0.73 -26.59
CA MET A 141 -23.57 -1.48 -25.99
C MET A 141 -24.64 -1.82 -27.03
N LYS A 142 -25.01 -0.89 -27.92
CA LYS A 142 -25.95 -1.17 -29.01
C LYS A 142 -25.41 -2.18 -30.03
N LEU A 143 -24.10 -2.18 -30.28
CA LEU A 143 -23.46 -3.04 -31.26
C LEU A 143 -23.32 -4.50 -30.79
N TYR A 144 -22.97 -4.70 -29.51
CA TYR A 144 -22.64 -6.02 -28.96
C TYR A 144 -23.72 -6.60 -28.05
N PHE A 145 -24.63 -5.76 -27.54
CA PHE A 145 -25.78 -6.17 -26.73
C PHE A 145 -27.06 -5.51 -27.27
N PRO A 146 -27.41 -5.72 -28.55
CA PRO A 146 -28.66 -5.20 -29.07
C PRO A 146 -29.81 -5.81 -28.27
N SER A 147 -30.73 -4.97 -27.79
CA SER A 147 -32.00 -5.44 -27.24
C SER A 147 -32.67 -6.32 -28.29
N GLU A 148 -32.94 -7.59 -27.96
CA GLU A 148 -33.74 -8.45 -28.83
C GLU A 148 -35.11 -7.79 -29.10
N PRO A 149 -35.65 -7.90 -30.33
CA PRO A 149 -36.91 -7.28 -30.71
C PRO A 149 -38.12 -7.78 -29.92
#